data_AF-A0A5B7ATF7-F1
#
_entry.id   AF-A0A5B7ATF7-F1
#
_cell.length_a   1.000
_cell.length_b   1.000
_cell.length_c   1.000
_cell.angle_alpha   90.00
_cell.angle_beta   90.00
_cell.angle_gamma   90.00
#
_symmetry.space_group_name_H-M   'P 1'
#
loop_
_entity.id
_entity.type
_entity.pdbx_description
1 polymer ?
#
loop_
_entity_poly.entity_id
_entity_poly.type
_entity_poly.pdbx_seq_one_letter_code
_entity_poly.pdbx_strand_id
1 'polypeptide(L)'
;MRDCNPLSARHWIIRNTRNVNRTGQLTGYKLVPGSNCLPLAGAEAKFLRRAAFLKHNLWITPYARDEMYPGGEFPNQNPRVGEGLATWVKQNRSLEETDIVLWYVFGVTHIPRLEDWPVMPVEHIGFMLTPHGFFNCSPAVDVPPSSCDSDLKDNGVVTKPIHNGLLAKL
;
A
#
# COMPACT_ATOMS: atom_id res chain seq x y z
N MET A 1 7.23 7.74 -12.97
CA MET A 1 5.80 7.40 -12.83
C MET A 1 5.52 6.05 -13.47
N ARG A 2 4.54 5.28 -12.97
CA ARG A 2 4.12 3.96 -13.48
C ARG A 2 2.64 3.72 -13.22
N ASP A 3 2.01 2.89 -14.05
CA ASP A 3 0.60 2.51 -13.92
C ASP A 3 0.44 1.04 -13.57
N CYS A 4 -0.68 0.68 -12.93
CA CYS A 4 -1.06 -0.72 -12.73
C CYS A 4 -1.26 -1.41 -14.10
N ASN A 5 -0.98 -2.71 -14.17
CA ASN A 5 -1.29 -3.50 -15.35
C ASN A 5 -1.80 -4.88 -14.92
N PRO A 6 -3.12 -5.10 -14.89
CA PRO A 6 -3.71 -6.36 -14.44
C PRO A 6 -3.37 -7.54 -15.36
N LEU A 7 -3.18 -7.29 -16.66
CA LEU A 7 -2.82 -8.35 -17.63
C LEU A 7 -1.47 -9.00 -17.34
N SER A 8 -0.60 -8.30 -16.61
CA SER A 8 0.74 -8.79 -16.22
C SER A 8 0.90 -8.95 -14.71
N ALA A 9 -0.18 -8.78 -13.93
CA ALA A 9 -0.13 -8.74 -12.47
C ALA A 9 1.00 -7.83 -11.92
N ARG A 10 1.15 -6.64 -12.53
CA ARG A 10 2.24 -5.72 -12.18
C ARG A 10 2.18 -5.33 -10.71
N HIS A 11 3.34 -5.42 -10.06
CA HIS A 11 3.58 -4.99 -8.69
C HIS A 11 4.94 -4.29 -8.61
N TRP A 12 5.22 -3.64 -7.49
CA TRP A 12 6.47 -2.91 -7.27
C TRP A 12 7.13 -3.37 -5.98
N ILE A 13 8.45 -3.54 -6.00
CA ILE A 13 9.21 -3.98 -4.84
C ILE A 13 10.16 -2.86 -4.44
N ILE A 14 10.00 -2.38 -3.22
CA ILE A 14 10.86 -1.41 -2.58
C ILE A 14 11.93 -2.20 -1.84
N ARG A 15 13.19 -2.06 -2.24
CA ARG A 15 14.30 -2.86 -1.71
C ARG A 15 15.34 -1.98 -1.05
N ASN A 16 15.93 -2.50 0.02
CA ASN A 16 17.19 -1.99 0.53
C ASN A 16 18.32 -2.54 -0.36
N THR A 17 19.23 -1.69 -0.82
CA THR A 17 20.34 -2.06 -1.72
C THR A 17 21.53 -2.70 -1.01
N ARG A 18 21.57 -2.65 0.33
CA ARG A 18 22.72 -3.05 1.16
C ARG A 18 22.46 -4.29 2.01
N ASN A 19 21.20 -4.58 2.32
CA ASN A 19 20.82 -5.70 3.18
C ASN A 19 20.26 -6.87 2.38
N VAL A 20 20.91 -8.03 2.53
CA VAL A 20 20.50 -9.31 1.93
C VAL A 20 19.93 -10.27 2.96
N ASN A 21 19.05 -11.16 2.52
CA ASN A 21 18.56 -12.28 3.32
C ASN A 21 19.49 -13.50 3.22
N ARG A 22 19.11 -14.60 3.89
CA ARG A 22 19.87 -15.87 3.91
C ARG A 22 20.18 -16.45 2.52
N THR A 23 19.39 -16.14 1.49
CA THR A 23 19.64 -16.62 0.12
C THR A 23 20.45 -15.63 -0.73
N GLY A 24 20.94 -14.54 -0.14
CA GLY A 24 21.71 -13.50 -0.83
C GLY A 24 20.85 -12.51 -1.61
N GLN A 25 19.51 -12.59 -1.52
CA GLN A 25 18.62 -11.65 -2.20
C GLN A 25 18.40 -10.38 -1.37
N LEU A 26 18.29 -9.23 -2.04
CA LEU A 26 17.98 -7.96 -1.38
C LEU A 26 16.62 -8.00 -0.67
N THR A 27 16.61 -7.51 0.57
CA THR A 27 15.44 -7.42 1.43
C THR A 27 14.52 -6.28 0.99
N GLY A 28 13.20 -6.44 1.12
CA GLY A 28 12.26 -5.41 0.72
C GLY A 28 10.80 -5.72 0.99
N TYR A 29 9.94 -4.78 0.62
CA TYR A 29 8.49 -4.92 0.64
C TYR A 29 7.92 -4.76 -0.77
N LYS A 30 6.96 -5.61 -1.09
CA LYS A 30 6.20 -5.58 -2.34
C LYS A 30 4.89 -4.83 -2.13
N LEU A 31 4.72 -3.73 -2.85
CA LEU A 31 3.44 -3.07 -3.08
C LEU A 31 2.60 -3.93 -4.03
N VAL A 32 1.56 -4.54 -3.49
CA VAL A 32 0.54 -5.28 -4.23
C VAL A 32 -0.65 -4.34 -4.44
N PRO A 33 -0.91 -3.93 -5.69
CA PRO A 33 -2.08 -3.11 -6.01
C PRO A 33 -3.37 -3.84 -5.65
N GLY A 34 -4.33 -3.14 -5.05
CA GLY A 34 -5.70 -3.60 -4.98
C GLY A 34 -6.48 -3.27 -6.26
N SER A 35 -7.81 -3.36 -6.18
CA SER A 35 -8.68 -2.82 -7.23
C SER A 35 -8.40 -1.32 -7.41
N ASN A 36 -8.22 -0.88 -8.66
CA ASN A 36 -7.80 0.48 -8.94
C ASN A 36 -8.24 0.91 -10.35
N CYS A 37 -8.50 2.19 -10.53
CA CYS A 37 -8.78 2.82 -11.81
C CYS A 37 -8.17 4.23 -11.84
N LEU A 38 -7.72 4.65 -13.03
CA LEU A 38 -7.42 6.06 -13.28
C LEU A 38 -8.73 6.82 -13.57
N PRO A 39 -8.77 8.14 -13.35
CA PRO A 39 -9.95 8.93 -13.69
C PRO A 39 -10.34 8.77 -15.16
N LEU A 40 -11.64 8.64 -15.43
CA LEU A 40 -12.20 8.60 -16.80
C LEU A 40 -12.21 9.96 -17.51
N ALA A 41 -11.60 10.98 -16.89
CA ALA A 41 -11.59 12.32 -17.41
C ALA A 41 -10.64 12.46 -18.60
N GLY A 42 -11.02 13.29 -19.58
CA GLY A 42 -10.13 13.66 -20.68
C GLY A 42 -8.84 14.34 -20.17
N ALA A 43 -7.77 14.25 -20.95
CA ALA A 43 -6.45 14.79 -20.61
C ALA A 43 -6.47 16.29 -20.24
N GLU A 44 -7.40 17.06 -20.82
CA GLU A 44 -7.58 18.50 -20.62
C GLU A 44 -8.59 18.85 -19.51
N ALA A 45 -9.05 17.87 -18.73
CA ALA A 45 -10.00 18.13 -17.65
C ALA A 45 -9.43 19.12 -16.63
N LYS A 46 -10.20 20.17 -16.32
CA LYS A 46 -9.73 21.30 -15.50
C LYS A 46 -9.17 20.88 -14.14
N PHE A 47 -9.72 19.84 -13.52
CA PHE A 47 -9.25 19.38 -12.22
C PHE A 47 -7.86 18.73 -12.29
N LEU A 48 -7.48 18.12 -13.43
CA LEU A 48 -6.15 17.53 -13.62
C LEU A 48 -5.04 18.58 -13.67
N ARG A 49 -5.37 19.87 -13.83
CA ARG A 49 -4.40 20.97 -13.66
C ARG A 49 -3.86 21.06 -12.23
N ARG A 50 -4.69 20.72 -11.24
CA ARG A 50 -4.33 20.73 -9.80
C ARG A 50 -4.08 19.33 -9.24
N ALA A 51 -4.70 18.31 -9.84
CA ALA A 51 -4.60 16.92 -9.41
C ALA A 51 -3.86 16.05 -10.43
N ALA A 52 -2.74 16.56 -10.96
CA ALA A 52 -1.95 15.85 -11.97
C ALA A 52 -1.41 14.50 -11.47
N PHE A 53 -1.27 14.32 -10.15
CA PHE A 53 -0.91 13.04 -9.55
C PHE A 53 -1.92 11.92 -9.86
N LEU A 54 -3.18 12.25 -10.18
CA LEU A 54 -4.19 11.27 -10.57
C LEU A 54 -3.94 10.63 -11.95
N LYS A 55 -2.98 11.15 -12.73
CA LYS A 55 -2.67 10.63 -14.07
C LYS A 55 -1.96 9.27 -14.06
N HIS A 56 -1.35 8.90 -12.92
CA HIS A 56 -0.64 7.64 -12.78
C HIS A 56 -0.86 7.01 -11.41
N ASN A 57 -0.79 5.68 -11.34
CA ASN A 57 -0.98 4.96 -10.08
C ASN A 57 0.22 5.05 -9.13
N LEU A 58 1.43 5.20 -9.66
CA LEU A 58 2.65 5.22 -8.86
C LEU A 58 3.59 6.35 -9.25
N TRP A 59 4.02 7.11 -8.24
CA TRP A 59 5.06 8.11 -8.33
C TRP A 59 6.13 7.83 -7.28
N ILE A 60 7.37 8.15 -7.62
CA ILE A 60 8.52 7.99 -6.73
C ILE A 60 9.33 9.27 -6.85
N THR A 61 9.66 9.86 -5.71
CA THR A 61 10.55 11.02 -5.61
C THR A 61 11.63 10.73 -4.58
N PRO A 62 12.83 11.31 -4.71
CA PRO A 62 13.73 11.39 -3.58
C PRO A 62 13.10 12.28 -2.51
N TYR A 63 13.29 11.92 -1.25
CA TYR A 63 12.79 12.67 -0.11
C TYR A 63 13.28 14.12 -0.14
N ALA A 64 12.37 15.05 0.11
CA ALA A 64 12.64 16.45 0.32
C ALA A 64 11.63 16.96 1.36
N ARG A 65 12.12 17.72 2.34
CA ARG A 65 11.33 18.13 3.51
C ARG A 65 10.05 18.90 3.14
N ASP A 66 10.11 19.69 2.07
CA ASP A 66 9.02 20.59 1.68
C ASP A 66 8.08 19.95 0.62
N GLU A 67 8.36 18.71 0.19
CA GLU A 67 7.57 17.99 -0.82
C GLU A 67 6.49 17.10 -0.17
N MET A 68 5.53 17.72 0.52
CA MET A 68 4.53 17.00 1.34
C MET A 68 3.20 16.71 0.63
N TYR A 69 2.78 17.56 -0.31
CA TYR A 69 1.44 17.51 -0.90
C TYR A 69 1.48 17.22 -2.41
N PRO A 70 0.89 16.09 -2.88
CA PRO A 70 1.08 15.63 -4.26
C PRO A 70 0.43 16.53 -5.32
N GLY A 71 -0.54 17.36 -4.94
CA GLY A 71 -1.18 18.38 -5.79
C GLY A 71 -0.77 19.82 -5.49
N GLY A 72 0.24 20.04 -4.64
CA GLY A 72 0.62 21.35 -4.13
C GLY A 72 0.00 21.69 -2.77
N GLU A 73 0.57 22.68 -2.08
CA GLU A 73 0.23 23.07 -0.70
C GLU A 73 -1.16 23.70 -0.59
N PHE A 74 -1.57 24.46 -1.60
CA PHE A 74 -2.84 25.19 -1.60
C PHE A 74 -3.74 24.62 -2.70
N PRO A 75 -4.63 23.65 -2.41
CA PRO A 75 -5.46 23.03 -3.44
C PRO A 75 -6.72 23.84 -3.80
N ASN A 76 -7.23 24.65 -2.87
CA ASN A 76 -8.48 25.37 -3.04
C ASN A 76 -8.34 26.50 -4.06
N GLN A 77 -9.13 26.44 -5.15
CA GLN A 77 -9.17 27.42 -6.25
C GLN A 77 -7.80 27.87 -6.81
N ASN A 78 -6.75 27.08 -6.60
CA ASN A 78 -5.40 27.52 -6.94
C ASN A 78 -5.27 27.74 -8.46
N PRO A 79 -4.96 28.98 -8.89
CA PRO A 79 -4.80 29.29 -10.30
C PRO A 79 -3.47 28.77 -10.87
N ARG A 80 -2.50 28.47 -9.98
CA ARG A 80 -1.18 27.96 -10.35
C ARG A 80 -1.31 26.56 -10.94
N VAL A 81 -0.44 26.29 -11.92
CA VAL A 81 -0.35 24.99 -12.60
C VAL A 81 1.08 24.48 -12.40
N GLY A 82 1.23 23.17 -12.29
CA GLY A 82 2.55 22.56 -12.15
C GLY A 82 3.11 22.67 -10.73
N GLU A 83 2.29 22.36 -9.72
CA GLU A 83 2.75 22.09 -8.36
C GLU A 83 2.62 20.59 -8.05
N GLY A 84 3.34 20.13 -7.02
CA GLY A 84 3.28 18.75 -6.56
C GLY A 84 4.05 17.76 -7.45
N LEU A 85 3.60 16.51 -7.44
CA LEU A 85 4.35 15.36 -7.99
C LEU A 85 4.73 15.53 -9.45
N ALA A 86 3.82 16.07 -10.26
CA ALA A 86 4.04 16.26 -11.69
C ALA A 86 5.20 17.23 -12.01
N THR A 87 5.60 18.06 -11.04
CA THR A 87 6.73 18.97 -11.17
C THR A 87 7.98 18.42 -10.51
N TRP A 88 7.86 17.81 -9.33
CA TRP A 88 9.00 17.23 -8.61
C TRP A 88 9.72 16.15 -9.45
N VAL A 89 8.96 15.28 -10.13
CA VAL A 89 9.57 14.22 -10.96
C VAL A 89 10.29 14.75 -12.20
N LYS A 90 9.98 15.97 -12.67
CA LYS A 90 10.67 16.56 -13.84
C LYS A 90 12.12 16.92 -13.54
N GLN A 91 12.48 17.07 -12.27
CA GLN A 91 13.86 17.31 -11.84
C GLN A 91 14.77 16.09 -12.11
N ASN A 92 14.18 14.92 -12.40
CA ASN A 92 14.89 13.69 -12.74
C ASN A 92 16.03 13.34 -11.76
N ARG A 93 15.78 13.60 -10.46
CA ARG A 93 16.71 13.30 -9.38
C ARG A 93 16.89 11.78 -9.24
N SER A 94 18.10 11.35 -8.85
CA SER A 94 18.40 9.92 -8.63
C SER A 94 17.51 9.32 -7.56
N LEU A 95 17.09 8.07 -7.77
CA LEU A 95 16.28 7.28 -6.82
C LEU A 95 17.07 6.10 -6.21
N GLU A 96 18.30 5.88 -6.66
CA GLU A 96 19.15 4.79 -6.18
C GLU A 96 19.94 5.24 -4.95
N GLU A 97 20.09 4.34 -3.97
CA GLU A 97 20.91 4.55 -2.76
C GLU A 97 20.59 5.84 -1.99
N THR A 98 19.32 6.28 -2.02
CA THR A 98 18.86 7.51 -1.37
C THR A 98 17.54 7.30 -0.64
N ASP A 99 17.18 8.25 0.22
CA ASP A 99 15.88 8.29 0.85
C ASP A 99 14.83 8.65 -0.20
N ILE A 100 13.80 7.81 -0.33
CA ILE A 100 12.74 7.98 -1.32
C ILE A 100 11.37 8.03 -0.67
N VAL A 101 10.42 8.65 -1.37
CA VAL A 101 9.00 8.65 -1.03
C VAL A 101 8.23 7.99 -2.16
N LEU A 102 7.42 7.00 -1.79
CA LEU A 102 6.50 6.30 -2.67
C LEU A 102 5.11 6.92 -2.56
N TRP A 103 4.56 7.38 -3.67
CA TRP A 103 3.22 7.95 -3.73
C TRP A 103 2.32 7.02 -4.55
N TYR A 104 1.49 6.25 -3.88
CA TYR A 104 0.55 5.33 -4.51
C TYR A 104 -0.84 5.95 -4.57
N VAL A 105 -1.38 6.05 -5.78
CA VAL A 105 -2.69 6.63 -6.08
C VAL A 105 -3.65 5.50 -6.44
N PHE A 106 -4.71 5.40 -5.64
CA PHE A 106 -5.77 4.42 -5.83
C PHE A 106 -7.12 5.02 -5.50
N GLY A 107 -8.15 4.50 -6.16
CA GLY A 107 -9.52 4.98 -6.02
C GLY A 107 -10.50 4.07 -6.72
N VAL A 108 -11.78 4.37 -6.53
CA VAL A 108 -12.92 3.69 -7.16
C VAL A 108 -13.56 4.61 -8.19
N THR A 109 -14.14 4.03 -9.24
CA THR A 109 -15.13 4.72 -10.08
C THR A 109 -16.50 4.28 -9.61
N HIS A 110 -17.16 5.13 -8.84
CA HIS A 110 -18.48 4.81 -8.27
C HIS A 110 -19.58 5.05 -9.31
N ILE A 111 -20.30 3.98 -9.66
CA ILE A 111 -21.51 4.02 -10.48
C ILE A 111 -22.67 3.66 -9.53
N PRO A 112 -23.47 4.65 -9.08
CA PRO A 112 -24.48 4.42 -8.05
C PRO A 112 -25.49 3.34 -8.42
N ARG A 113 -25.88 2.54 -7.43
CA ARG A 113 -26.93 1.51 -7.53
C ARG A 113 -28.13 1.85 -6.66
N LEU A 114 -29.24 1.13 -6.84
CA LEU A 114 -30.45 1.33 -6.03
C LEU A 114 -30.19 1.12 -4.54
N GLU A 115 -29.36 0.14 -4.21
CA GLU A 115 -28.98 -0.22 -2.84
C GLU A 115 -28.13 0.85 -2.13
N ASP A 116 -27.58 1.81 -2.87
CA ASP A 116 -26.79 2.91 -2.29
C ASP A 116 -27.69 4.00 -1.65
N TRP A 117 -29.01 3.89 -1.80
CA TRP A 117 -30.00 4.85 -1.29
C TRP A 117 -30.89 4.21 -0.21
N PRO A 118 -31.25 4.94 0.87
CA PRO A 118 -30.89 6.33 1.21
C PRO A 118 -29.53 6.50 1.88
N VAL A 119 -28.92 5.39 2.29
CA VAL A 119 -27.62 5.36 2.95
C VAL A 119 -26.79 4.30 2.25
N MET A 120 -25.67 4.73 1.67
CA MET A 120 -24.76 3.85 0.94
C MET A 120 -24.10 2.86 1.92
N PRO A 121 -24.19 1.53 1.66
CA PRO A 121 -23.39 0.55 2.37
C PRO A 121 -21.88 0.78 2.15
N VAL A 122 -21.06 0.27 3.07
CA VAL A 122 -19.60 0.46 2.99
C VAL A 122 -19.02 -0.27 1.77
N GLU A 123 -18.29 0.46 0.94
CA GLU A 123 -17.39 -0.08 -0.08
C GLU A 123 -15.93 0.00 0.42
N HIS A 124 -15.18 -1.09 0.27
CA HIS A 124 -13.79 -1.18 0.72
C HIS A 124 -12.83 -1.12 -0.46
N ILE A 125 -11.80 -0.27 -0.34
CA ILE A 125 -10.66 -0.24 -1.26
C ILE A 125 -9.37 -0.11 -0.44
N GLY A 126 -8.30 -0.71 -0.94
CA GLY A 126 -6.99 -0.62 -0.30
C GLY A 126 -5.90 -1.22 -1.17
N PHE A 127 -4.75 -1.42 -0.56
CA PHE A 127 -3.59 -2.08 -1.14
C PHE A 127 -2.84 -2.81 -0.03
N MET A 128 -1.86 -3.63 -0.40
CA MET A 128 -1.04 -4.33 0.58
C MET A 128 0.44 -4.04 0.35
N LEU A 129 1.16 -3.87 1.46
CA LEU A 129 2.61 -3.98 1.50
C LEU A 129 2.96 -5.33 2.12
N THR A 130 3.53 -6.20 1.31
CA THR A 130 3.86 -7.57 1.72
C THR A 130 5.38 -7.73 1.82
N PRO A 131 5.92 -8.34 2.88
CA PRO A 131 7.36 -8.60 2.97
C PRO A 131 7.79 -9.48 1.77
N HIS A 132 8.86 -9.09 1.09
CA HIS A 132 9.39 -9.81 -0.06
C HIS A 132 10.87 -10.09 0.13
N GLY A 133 11.18 -11.29 0.61
CA GLY A 133 12.55 -11.65 0.99
C GLY A 133 13.08 -10.84 2.17
N PHE A 134 12.19 -10.23 2.97
CA PHE A 134 12.55 -9.45 4.15
C PHE A 134 12.93 -10.34 5.35
N PHE A 135 12.16 -11.42 5.57
CA PHE A 135 12.41 -12.42 6.60
C PHE A 135 13.12 -13.65 6.02
N ASN A 136 13.88 -14.37 6.85
CA ASN A 136 14.60 -15.59 6.44
C ASN A 136 13.71 -16.86 6.43
N CYS A 137 12.55 -16.78 7.06
CA CYS A 137 11.50 -17.80 7.14
C CYS A 137 10.15 -17.11 7.42
N SER A 138 9.07 -17.90 7.56
CA SER A 138 7.77 -17.35 7.96
C SER A 138 7.89 -16.63 9.32
N PRO A 139 7.51 -15.35 9.43
CA PRO A 139 7.60 -14.60 10.69
C PRO A 139 6.57 -15.04 11.73
N ALA A 140 5.66 -15.97 11.39
CA ALA A 140 4.63 -16.48 12.29
C ALA A 140 4.83 -17.97 12.64
N VAL A 141 6.03 -18.53 12.40
CA VAL A 141 6.32 -19.96 12.64
C VAL A 141 6.26 -20.34 14.12
N ASP A 142 6.45 -19.38 15.01
CA ASP A 142 6.46 -19.51 16.46
C ASP A 142 5.15 -19.09 17.13
N VAL A 143 4.13 -18.72 16.34
CA VAL A 143 2.80 -18.41 16.88
C VAL A 143 2.15 -19.70 17.38
N PRO A 144 1.81 -19.80 18.68
CA PRO A 144 1.18 -21.00 19.21
C PRO A 144 -0.23 -21.19 18.61
N PRO A 145 -0.70 -22.44 18.48
CA PRO A 145 -2.05 -22.71 18.00
C PRO A 145 -3.09 -22.10 18.95
N SER A 146 -4.27 -21.79 18.40
CA SER A 146 -5.40 -21.39 19.23
C SER A 146 -5.80 -22.55 20.16
N SER A 147 -6.40 -22.23 21.32
CA SER A 147 -6.87 -23.25 22.26
C SER A 147 -7.82 -24.25 21.59
N CYS A 148 -8.67 -23.77 20.69
CA CYS A 148 -9.65 -24.58 19.96
C CYS A 148 -9.00 -25.57 18.98
N ASP A 149 -7.83 -25.24 18.41
CA ASP A 149 -7.10 -26.13 17.49
C ASP A 149 -6.29 -27.21 18.23
N SER A 150 -6.04 -27.00 19.52
CA SER A 150 -5.32 -27.95 20.37
C SER A 150 -6.21 -29.12 20.77
N ASP A 151 -7.50 -28.86 21.01
CA ASP A 151 -8.51 -29.86 21.40
C ASP A 151 -8.79 -30.88 20.28
N LEU A 152 -8.63 -30.50 19.01
CA LEU A 152 -8.80 -31.40 17.86
C LEU A 152 -7.66 -32.41 17.72
N LYS A 153 -6.47 -32.11 18.24
CA LYS A 153 -5.33 -33.04 18.25
C LYS A 153 -5.30 -33.95 19.48
N ASP A 154 -6.01 -33.59 20.54
CA ASP A 154 -6.05 -34.34 21.81
C ASP A 154 -7.32 -35.18 22.01
N ASN A 155 -8.20 -35.26 21.00
CA ASN A 155 -9.36 -36.16 21.01
C ASN A 155 -9.02 -37.67 20.92
N GLY A 156 -7.83 -38.05 21.39
CA GLY A 156 -7.50 -39.40 21.87
C GLY A 156 -7.64 -39.56 23.39
N VAL A 157 -7.61 -38.48 24.20
CA VAL A 157 -7.78 -38.56 25.67
C VAL A 157 -8.40 -37.26 26.21
N VAL A 158 -9.69 -37.31 26.58
CA VAL A 158 -10.33 -36.23 27.34
C VAL A 158 -9.74 -36.17 28.75
N THR A 159 -8.94 -35.14 29.05
CA THR A 159 -8.72 -34.70 30.43
C THR A 159 -9.11 -33.24 30.57
N LYS A 160 -10.06 -32.96 31.48
CA LYS A 160 -10.59 -31.63 31.77
C LYS A 160 -9.46 -30.70 32.28
N PRO A 161 -9.35 -29.46 31.81
CA PRO A 161 -8.40 -28.53 32.41
C PRO A 161 -8.98 -28.01 33.74
N ILE A 162 -8.20 -28.20 34.80
CA ILE A 162 -8.35 -27.51 36.09
C ILE A 162 -7.94 -26.05 35.87
N HIS A 163 -8.82 -25.15 36.28
CA HIS A 163 -8.59 -23.72 36.29
C HIS A 163 -7.34 -23.37 37.10
N ASN A 164 -6.36 -22.72 36.48
CA ASN A 164 -5.38 -21.91 37.19
C ASN A 164 -4.99 -20.71 36.33
N GLY A 165 -5.31 -19.52 36.81
CA GLY A 165 -4.89 -18.28 36.20
C GLY A 165 -3.41 -18.01 36.46
N LEU A 166 -2.74 -17.38 35.50
CA LEU A 166 -1.66 -16.45 35.79
C LEU A 166 -1.38 -15.53 34.60
N LEU A 167 -1.15 -14.26 34.96
CA LEU A 167 -0.78 -13.13 34.11
C LEU A 167 0.46 -13.42 33.26
N ALA A 168 0.51 -12.79 32.08
CA ALA A 168 1.76 -12.28 31.53
C ALA A 168 1.55 -10.82 31.09
N LYS A 169 2.24 -9.92 31.78
CA LYS A 169 2.54 -8.55 31.34
C LYS A 169 3.86 -8.57 30.55
N LEU A 170 3.95 -7.64 29.61
CA LEU A 170 5.11 -7.19 28.80
C LEU A 170 5.52 -8.12 27.66
#